data_AF-A0AA39M3W6-F1
#
_entry.id   AF-A0AA39M3W6-F1
#
_cell.length_a   1.000
_cell.length_b   1.000
_cell.length_c   1.000
_cell.angle_alpha   90.00
_cell.angle_beta   90.00
_cell.angle_gamma   90.00
#
_symmetry.space_group_name_H-M   'P 1'
#
loop_
_entity.id
_entity.type
_entity.pdbx_description
1 polymer ?
#
loop_
_entity_poly.entity_id
_entity_poly.type
_entity_poly.pdbx_seq_one_letter_code
_entity_poly.pdbx_strand_id
1 'polypeptide(L)'
;MSCLERSSMGTTGLDEATRTMTASGKPSTVSGNDCLMVDSVTGLWSARNCNEIAMHVCETPSEPGNPPPTTPLAPPSSSCPSGAICHGAYASKIADPVFLTWQLVEKWCQDRWKGHLASIHDDTTEAIVEKILIDESFGNSAWIGARYDASLKPVWSDGSKMDYHKFYKREPIGRTQCFTMYNNNNGLLGWKSFACDMQFLPFAGICEIPLGQA
;
A
#
# COMPACT_ATOMS: atom_id res chain seq x y z
N MET A 1 2.80 -19.93 -10.87
CA MET A 1 2.23 -19.03 -9.84
C MET A 1 1.21 -19.85 -9.09
N SER A 2 1.49 -20.22 -7.85
CA SER A 2 0.47 -20.77 -6.96
C SER A 2 0.06 -19.65 -6.04
N CYS A 3 -1.05 -18.99 -6.36
CA CYS A 3 -1.79 -18.31 -5.31
C CYS A 3 -2.42 -19.41 -4.47
N LEU A 4 -2.37 -19.28 -3.14
CA LEU A 4 -2.91 -20.23 -2.17
C LEU A 4 -4.45 -20.23 -2.23
N GLU A 5 -5.01 -20.59 -3.38
CA GLU A 5 -6.41 -20.97 -3.52
C GLU A 5 -6.48 -22.49 -3.31
N ARG A 6 -6.98 -22.90 -2.14
CA ARG A 6 -7.20 -24.30 -1.74
C ARG A 6 -6.03 -25.24 -2.00
N SER A 7 -5.05 -25.25 -1.11
CA SER A 7 -4.21 -26.45 -0.97
C SER A 7 -4.95 -27.48 -0.10
N SER A 8 -5.74 -28.35 -0.73
CA SER A 8 -5.77 -29.74 -0.25
C SER A 8 -4.40 -30.32 -0.61
N MET A 9 -3.46 -30.30 0.34
CA MET A 9 -2.12 -30.85 0.13
C MET A 9 -2.24 -32.37 -0.03
N GLY A 10 -2.25 -32.83 -1.29
CA GLY A 10 -2.04 -34.23 -1.63
C GLY A 10 -0.65 -34.64 -1.19
N THR A 11 -0.59 -35.60 -0.28
CA THR A 11 0.64 -36.10 0.34
C THR A 11 1.39 -37.01 -0.62
N THR A 12 2.59 -36.63 -1.06
CA THR A 12 3.63 -37.59 -1.41
C THR A 12 4.81 -37.44 -0.46
N GLY A 13 4.89 -38.38 0.49
CA GLY A 13 6.13 -38.87 1.10
C GLY A 13 6.93 -37.93 2.01
N LEU A 14 6.81 -38.20 3.32
CA LEU A 14 7.86 -38.09 4.34
C LEU A 14 8.40 -36.68 4.67
N ASP A 15 7.64 -35.93 5.48
CA ASP A 15 8.09 -35.57 6.82
C ASP A 15 6.92 -35.04 7.67
N GLU A 16 6.74 -35.70 8.82
CA GLU A 16 5.61 -35.58 9.73
C GLU A 16 5.80 -34.36 10.66
N ALA A 17 5.10 -33.25 10.40
CA ALA A 17 4.48 -32.38 11.42
C ALA A 17 3.83 -31.14 10.78
N THR A 18 2.55 -31.25 10.40
CA THR A 18 1.70 -30.07 10.13
C THR A 18 1.40 -29.34 11.44
N ARG A 19 2.33 -28.50 11.92
CA ARG A 19 2.13 -27.64 13.08
C ARG A 19 2.11 -26.18 12.63
N THR A 20 0.92 -25.63 12.43
CA THR A 20 0.77 -24.17 12.31
C THR A 20 0.91 -23.54 13.70
N MET A 21 1.90 -22.66 13.86
CA MET A 21 2.11 -21.91 15.10
C MET A 21 1.15 -20.71 15.15
N THR A 22 0.27 -20.67 16.16
CA THR A 22 -0.52 -19.47 16.48
C THR A 22 0.22 -18.60 17.50
N ALA A 23 -0.14 -17.31 17.60
CA ALA A 23 0.48 -16.32 18.50
C ALA A 23 0.64 -16.77 19.97
N SER A 24 -0.20 -17.71 20.44
CA SER A 24 -0.15 -18.22 21.81
C SER A 24 0.83 -19.38 22.01
N GLY A 25 1.60 -19.76 20.99
CA GLY A 25 2.46 -20.95 21.02
C GLY A 25 1.69 -22.26 21.21
N LYS A 26 0.35 -22.22 21.11
CA LYS A 26 -0.51 -23.40 21.28
C LYS A 26 -0.74 -24.04 19.91
N PRO A 27 -0.46 -25.35 19.76
CA PRO A 27 -0.88 -26.08 18.57
C PRO A 27 -2.41 -26.12 18.57
N SER A 28 -3.03 -25.38 17.67
CA SER A 28 -4.45 -25.56 17.37
C SER A 28 -4.58 -26.75 16.42
N THR A 29 -5.42 -27.71 16.76
CA THR A 29 -5.88 -28.74 15.83
C THR A 29 -6.62 -28.02 14.70
N VAL A 30 -5.96 -27.84 13.57
CA VAL A 30 -6.57 -27.36 12.33
C VAL A 30 -7.57 -28.44 11.94
N SER A 31 -8.86 -28.16 12.13
CA SER A 31 -9.86 -28.93 11.40
C SER A 31 -9.62 -28.62 9.93
N GLY A 32 -9.66 -29.60 9.03
CA GLY A 32 -9.24 -29.44 7.63
C GLY A 32 -10.02 -28.39 6.79
N ASN A 33 -10.82 -27.53 7.43
CA ASN A 33 -11.65 -26.47 6.86
C ASN A 33 -11.29 -25.07 7.38
N ASP A 34 -10.23 -24.90 8.19
CA ASP A 34 -9.83 -23.60 8.74
C ASP A 34 -8.84 -22.90 7.80
N CYS A 35 -9.16 -21.67 7.39
CA CYS A 35 -8.24 -20.81 6.62
C CYS A 35 -7.39 -19.98 7.56
N LEU A 36 -6.15 -19.67 7.16
CA LEU A 36 -5.23 -18.87 7.96
C LEU A 36 -5.23 -17.43 7.46
N MET A 37 -5.43 -16.50 8.38
CA MET A 37 -5.34 -15.07 8.14
C MET A 37 -4.17 -14.50 8.94
N VAL A 38 -3.33 -13.72 8.30
CA VAL A 38 -2.26 -12.95 8.95
C VAL A 38 -2.78 -11.57 9.32
N ASP A 39 -2.59 -11.18 10.58
CA ASP A 39 -2.89 -9.83 11.05
C ASP A 39 -1.84 -8.85 10.51
N SER A 40 -2.27 -7.82 9.78
CA SER A 40 -1.36 -6.90 9.08
C SER A 40 -0.52 -6.01 10.01
N VAL A 41 -0.98 -5.80 11.26
CA VAL A 41 -0.32 -4.93 12.24
C VAL A 41 0.71 -5.71 13.05
N THR A 42 0.35 -6.92 13.49
CA THR A 42 1.16 -7.75 14.40
C THR A 42 1.94 -8.85 13.68
N GLY A 43 1.59 -9.17 12.43
CA GLY A 43 2.19 -10.27 11.66
C GLY A 43 1.79 -11.67 12.17
N LEU A 44 0.79 -11.75 13.04
CA LEU A 44 0.40 -12.99 13.70
C LEU A 44 -0.65 -13.76 12.89
N TRP A 45 -0.53 -15.08 12.87
CA TRP A 45 -1.46 -15.98 12.17
C TRP A 45 -2.63 -16.38 13.07
N SER A 46 -3.84 -16.37 12.50
CA SER A 46 -5.06 -16.81 13.18
C SER A 46 -5.94 -17.66 12.26
N ALA A 47 -6.62 -18.65 12.83
CA ALA A 47 -7.62 -19.44 12.12
C ALA A 47 -8.92 -18.63 11.95
N ARG A 48 -9.46 -18.66 10.73
CA ARG A 48 -10.67 -17.95 10.30
C ARG A 48 -11.52 -18.83 9.39
N ASN A 49 -12.78 -18.43 9.24
CA ASN A 49 -13.70 -19.10 8.33
C ASN A 49 -13.25 -18.84 6.89
N CYS A 50 -13.05 -19.90 6.10
CA CYS A 50 -12.62 -19.78 4.71
C CYS A 50 -13.57 -19.00 3.78
N ASN A 51 -14.83 -18.79 4.17
CA ASN A 51 -15.79 -18.01 3.39
C ASN A 51 -15.69 -16.50 3.67
N GLU A 52 -14.78 -16.08 4.54
CA GLU A 52 -14.48 -14.67 4.77
C GLU A 52 -13.71 -14.10 3.57
N ILE A 53 -14.20 -12.99 3.00
CA ILE A 53 -13.54 -12.32 1.88
C ILE A 53 -12.33 -11.56 2.43
N ALA A 54 -11.14 -11.94 2.00
CA ALA A 54 -9.88 -11.32 2.39
C ALA A 54 -8.91 -11.23 1.21
N MET A 55 -7.89 -10.38 1.34
CA MET A 55 -6.78 -10.32 0.38
C MET A 55 -5.85 -11.52 0.57
N HIS A 56 -5.18 -11.94 -0.51
CA HIS A 56 -4.31 -13.12 -0.53
C HIS A 56 -2.87 -12.75 -0.89
N VAL A 57 -1.92 -13.54 -0.40
CA VAL A 57 -0.49 -13.42 -0.75
C VAL A 57 -0.12 -14.62 -1.63
N CYS A 58 0.50 -14.37 -2.79
CA CYS A 58 0.98 -15.43 -3.67
C CYS A 58 2.48 -15.65 -3.47
N GLU A 59 2.92 -16.91 -3.51
CA GLU A 59 4.33 -17.28 -3.51
C GLU A 59 4.78 -17.57 -4.95
N THR A 60 5.95 -17.05 -5.33
CA THR A 60 6.61 -17.37 -6.58
C THR A 60 7.94 -18.07 -6.30
N PRO A 61 8.30 -19.12 -7.06
CA PRO A 61 9.61 -19.76 -6.94
C PRO A 61 10.73 -18.73 -7.06
N SER A 62 11.76 -18.86 -6.22
CA SER A 62 12.99 -18.10 -6.44
C SER A 62 13.69 -18.66 -7.68
N GLU A 63 14.11 -17.77 -8.58
CA GLU A 63 14.96 -18.16 -9.71
C GLU A 63 16.28 -18.75 -9.15
N PRO A 64 16.74 -19.92 -9.65
CA PRO A 64 18.02 -20.49 -9.22
C PRO A 64 19.15 -19.51 -9.53
N GLY A 65 19.97 -19.24 -8.52
CA GLY A 65 21.01 -18.22 -8.54
C GLY A 65 21.85 -18.22 -9.82
N ASN A 66 21.67 -17.18 -10.62
CA ASN A 66 22.76 -16.70 -11.45
C ASN A 66 23.69 -15.94 -10.50
N PRO A 67 25.00 -16.27 -10.40
CA PRO A 67 25.92 -15.41 -9.68
C PRO A 67 25.82 -13.99 -10.26
N PRO A 68 25.81 -12.93 -9.43
CA PRO A 68 25.73 -11.58 -9.96
C PRO A 68 26.88 -11.40 -10.96
N PRO A 69 26.61 -10.95 -12.20
CA PRO A 69 27.70 -10.62 -13.10
C PRO A 69 28.57 -9.60 -12.36
N THR A 70 29.86 -9.94 -12.21
CA THR A 70 30.89 -9.09 -11.60
C THR A 70 31.16 -7.93 -12.55
N THR A 71 30.16 -7.08 -12.69
CA THR A 71 30.19 -5.87 -13.48
C THR A 71 30.65 -4.79 -12.52
N PRO A 72 31.67 -3.99 -12.88
CA PRO A 72 32.14 -2.89 -12.05
C PRO A 72 30.95 -2.07 -11.57
N LEU A 73 30.93 -1.75 -10.28
CA LEU A 73 29.88 -0.97 -9.64
C LEU A 73 29.71 0.34 -10.41
N ALA A 74 28.74 0.37 -11.32
CA ALA A 74 28.33 1.60 -11.96
C ALA A 74 27.83 2.53 -10.83
N PRO A 75 28.07 3.85 -10.93
CA PRO A 75 27.59 4.81 -9.94
C PRO A 75 26.08 4.64 -9.71
N PRO A 76 25.54 4.97 -8.52
CA PRO A 76 24.13 4.77 -8.19
C PRO A 76 23.29 5.49 -9.24
N SER A 77 22.78 4.74 -10.20
CA SER A 77 21.88 5.30 -11.19
C SER A 77 20.57 5.56 -10.47
N SER A 78 19.98 6.69 -10.81
CA SER A 78 18.60 7.10 -10.55
C SER A 78 17.59 6.13 -11.19
N SER A 79 17.75 4.83 -10.93
CA SER A 79 16.88 3.79 -11.48
C SER A 79 15.55 3.85 -10.75
N CYS A 80 14.47 3.83 -11.53
CA CYS A 80 13.12 3.82 -10.97
C CYS A 80 12.94 2.61 -10.06
N PRO A 81 12.56 2.79 -8.77
CA PRO A 81 12.35 1.67 -7.86
C PRO A 81 11.35 0.67 -8.45
N SER A 82 11.58 -0.62 -8.22
CA SER A 82 10.68 -1.67 -8.71
C SER A 82 9.26 -1.47 -8.14
N GLY A 83 8.26 -1.53 -9.02
CA GLY A 83 6.86 -1.28 -8.68
C GLY A 83 6.52 0.18 -8.39
N ALA A 84 7.40 1.14 -8.73
CA ALA A 84 7.11 2.57 -8.69
C ALA A 84 6.96 3.14 -10.11
N ILE A 85 6.30 4.29 -10.22
CA ILE A 85 6.21 5.07 -11.46
C ILE A 85 7.01 6.35 -11.27
N CYS A 86 8.00 6.59 -12.11
CA CYS A 86 8.91 7.74 -11.96
C CYS A 86 8.49 8.93 -12.83
N HIS A 87 8.59 10.12 -12.24
CA HIS A 87 8.36 11.39 -12.92
C HIS A 87 9.25 12.47 -12.31
N GLY A 88 10.07 13.11 -13.15
CA GLY A 88 11.04 14.11 -12.70
C GLY A 88 12.03 13.53 -11.69
N ALA A 89 12.15 14.19 -10.53
CA ALA A 89 13.05 13.80 -9.44
C ALA A 89 12.42 12.82 -8.44
N TYR A 90 11.24 12.28 -8.75
CA TYR A 90 10.45 11.50 -7.80
C TYR A 90 9.94 10.19 -8.40
N ALA A 91 9.59 9.26 -7.52
CA ALA A 91 8.89 8.03 -7.86
C ALA A 91 7.66 7.84 -6.97
N SER A 92 6.51 7.57 -7.58
CA SER A 92 5.26 7.33 -6.86
C SER A 92 5.02 5.83 -6.71
N LYS A 93 4.69 5.40 -5.49
CA LYS A 93 4.44 3.98 -5.19
C LYS A 93 3.42 3.82 -4.06
N ILE A 94 2.59 2.79 -4.15
CA ILE A 94 1.66 2.43 -3.07
C ILE A 94 2.42 1.94 -1.83
N ALA A 95 1.98 2.33 -0.65
CA ALA A 95 2.49 1.82 0.61
C ALA A 95 2.08 0.35 0.79
N ASP A 96 3.04 -0.52 1.12
CA ASP A 96 2.79 -1.96 1.28
C ASP A 96 1.73 -2.26 2.38
N PRO A 97 1.73 -1.57 3.54
CA PRO A 97 0.71 -1.80 4.54
C PRO A 97 -0.60 -1.10 4.15
N VAL A 98 -1.62 -1.94 4.02
CA VAL A 98 -3.03 -1.58 3.86
C VAL A 98 -3.68 -1.34 5.23
N PHE A 99 -4.75 -0.53 5.28
CA PHE A 99 -5.53 -0.23 6.48
C PHE A 99 -4.81 0.65 7.52
N LEU A 100 -4.06 1.64 7.06
CA LEU A 100 -3.39 2.60 7.93
C LEU A 100 -4.13 3.93 7.97
N THR A 101 -4.07 4.59 9.13
CA THR A 101 -4.45 6.01 9.23
C THR A 101 -3.52 6.85 8.38
N TRP A 102 -3.97 8.05 8.03
CA TRP A 102 -3.14 8.99 7.25
C TRP A 102 -1.77 9.22 7.90
N GLN A 103 -1.73 9.40 9.24
CA GLN A 103 -0.48 9.62 9.97
C GLN A 103 0.45 8.42 9.94
N LEU A 104 -0.10 7.20 9.95
CA LEU A 104 0.70 5.98 9.90
C LEU A 104 1.29 5.77 8.50
N VAL A 105 0.55 6.07 7.43
CA VAL A 105 1.11 5.98 6.07
C VAL A 105 2.18 7.04 5.85
N GLU A 106 1.94 8.29 6.25
CA GLU A 106 2.94 9.36 6.16
C GLU A 106 4.25 8.95 6.85
N LYS A 107 4.15 8.44 8.08
CA LYS A 107 5.31 7.94 8.81
C LYS A 107 5.98 6.76 8.09
N TRP A 108 5.19 5.86 7.51
CA TRP A 108 5.73 4.73 6.76
C TRP A 108 6.52 5.19 5.52
N CYS A 109 6.00 6.15 4.75
CA CYS A 109 6.72 6.73 3.61
C CYS A 109 8.05 7.38 4.04
N GLN A 110 8.05 8.12 5.16
CA GLN A 110 9.24 8.76 5.72
C GLN A 110 10.27 7.73 6.22
N ASP A 111 9.83 6.72 6.96
CA ASP A 111 10.69 5.71 7.55
C ASP A 111 11.30 4.82 6.47
N ARG A 112 10.48 4.33 5.53
CA ARG A 112 10.86 3.36 4.50
C ARG A 112 11.63 3.97 3.33
N TRP A 113 11.24 5.15 2.86
CA TRP A 113 11.74 5.72 1.61
C TRP A 113 12.30 7.13 1.73
N LYS A 114 12.33 7.71 2.95
CA LYS A 114 12.74 9.10 3.18
C LYS A 114 11.93 10.08 2.31
N GLY A 115 10.69 9.69 2.01
CA GLY A 115 9.73 10.47 1.24
C GLY A 115 8.52 10.84 2.08
N HIS A 116 7.45 11.23 1.41
CA HIS A 116 6.20 11.67 2.01
C HIS A 116 5.02 10.97 1.34
N LEU A 117 3.81 11.09 1.90
CA LEU A 117 2.62 10.87 1.09
C LEU A 117 2.64 11.81 -0.12
N ALA A 118 2.16 11.34 -1.26
CA ALA A 118 2.33 12.02 -2.54
C ALA A 118 1.69 13.41 -2.55
N SER A 119 2.50 14.40 -2.95
CA SER A 119 2.10 15.72 -3.38
C SER A 119 1.83 15.73 -4.88
N ILE A 120 0.92 16.59 -5.34
CA ILE A 120 0.52 16.67 -6.75
C ILE A 120 0.58 18.13 -7.19
N HIS A 121 1.35 18.40 -8.23
CA HIS A 121 1.63 19.75 -8.72
C HIS A 121 1.28 19.96 -10.20
N ASP A 122 0.91 18.89 -10.91
CA ASP A 122 0.61 18.92 -12.33
C ASP A 122 -0.26 17.73 -12.75
N ASP A 123 -0.84 17.82 -13.95
CA ASP A 123 -1.72 16.77 -14.51
C ASP A 123 -1.01 15.43 -14.73
N THR A 124 0.30 15.42 -14.97
CA THR A 124 1.08 14.18 -15.14
C THR A 124 1.18 13.43 -13.82
N THR A 125 1.53 14.14 -12.76
CA THR A 125 1.60 13.59 -11.40
C THR A 125 0.22 13.11 -10.94
N GLU A 126 -0.86 13.85 -11.23
CA GLU A 126 -2.24 13.40 -10.96
C GLU A 126 -2.53 12.06 -11.66
N ALA A 127 -2.27 11.97 -12.97
CA ALA A 127 -2.54 10.77 -13.76
C ALA A 127 -1.74 9.54 -13.27
N ILE A 128 -0.52 9.76 -12.75
CA ILE A 128 0.28 8.70 -12.13
C ILE A 128 -0.38 8.19 -10.85
N VAL A 129 -0.79 9.09 -9.96
CA VAL A 129 -1.46 8.74 -8.69
C VAL A 129 -2.81 8.05 -8.96
N GLU A 130 -3.58 8.54 -9.93
CA GLU A 130 -4.82 7.91 -10.40
C GLU A 130 -4.58 6.50 -10.93
N LYS A 131 -3.55 6.30 -11.75
CA LYS A 131 -3.18 4.99 -12.29
C LYS A 131 -2.80 4.01 -11.18
N ILE A 132 -1.99 4.42 -10.22
CA ILE A 132 -1.60 3.57 -9.07
C ILE A 132 -2.86 3.13 -8.31
N LEU A 133 -3.81 4.03 -8.07
CA LEU A 133 -5.08 3.68 -7.42
C LEU A 133 -5.87 2.62 -8.20
N ILE A 134 -5.91 2.75 -9.53
CA ILE A 134 -6.66 1.83 -10.40
C ILE A 134 -5.98 0.45 -10.48
N ASP A 135 -4.66 0.41 -10.69
CA ASP A 135 -3.91 -0.82 -10.95
C ASP A 135 -3.80 -1.69 -9.68
N GLU A 136 -3.65 -1.07 -8.51
CA GLU A 136 -3.39 -1.77 -7.26
C GLU A 136 -4.66 -2.22 -6.51
N SER A 137 -5.86 -1.86 -6.99
CA SER A 137 -7.16 -2.36 -6.47
C SER A 137 -7.41 -2.17 -4.96
N PHE A 138 -6.75 -1.22 -4.30
CA PHE A 138 -6.89 -0.95 -2.85
C PHE A 138 -8.14 -0.14 -2.51
N GLY A 139 -9.29 -0.72 -2.84
CA GLY A 139 -10.56 -0.01 -2.75
C GLY A 139 -10.61 1.22 -3.66
N ASN A 140 -11.74 1.89 -3.61
CA ASN A 140 -11.99 3.08 -4.40
C ASN A 140 -11.23 4.32 -3.88
N SER A 141 -10.23 4.17 -2.98
CA SER A 141 -9.51 5.32 -2.40
C SER A 141 -8.13 5.00 -1.82
N ALA A 142 -7.19 5.93 -1.96
CA ALA A 142 -5.88 5.88 -1.30
C ALA A 142 -5.49 7.26 -0.75
N TRP A 143 -4.84 7.30 0.43
CA TRP A 143 -4.34 8.54 1.03
C TRP A 143 -3.31 9.24 0.13
N ILE A 144 -3.39 10.56 0.08
CA ILE A 144 -2.39 11.46 -0.51
C ILE A 144 -1.90 12.46 0.56
N GLY A 145 -0.84 13.23 0.28
CA GLY A 145 -0.20 14.11 1.27
C GLY A 145 -1.03 15.32 1.67
N ALA A 146 -2.16 15.56 1.01
CA ALA A 146 -2.99 16.72 1.27
C ALA A 146 -3.76 16.55 2.60
N ARG A 147 -3.76 17.61 3.39
CA ARG A 147 -4.55 17.75 4.62
C ARG A 147 -4.96 19.19 4.87
N TYR A 148 -5.94 19.41 5.71
CA TYR A 148 -6.24 20.74 6.25
C TYR A 148 -5.33 21.06 7.43
N ASP A 149 -4.80 22.28 7.45
CA ASP A 149 -4.13 22.84 8.62
C ASP A 149 -5.14 23.30 9.70
N ALA A 150 -4.63 23.85 10.81
CA ALA A 150 -5.47 24.38 11.90
C ALA A 150 -6.37 25.55 11.46
N SER A 151 -6.07 26.19 10.32
CA SER A 151 -6.84 27.29 9.73
C SER A 151 -7.80 26.82 8.63
N LEU A 152 -8.00 25.51 8.47
CA LEU A 152 -8.81 24.90 7.40
C LEU A 152 -8.32 25.25 6.00
N LYS A 153 -7.01 25.44 5.83
CA LYS A 153 -6.38 25.60 4.52
C LYS A 153 -5.74 24.28 4.10
N PRO A 154 -5.92 23.86 2.83
CA PRO A 154 -5.34 22.63 2.37
C PRO A 154 -3.84 22.83 2.13
N VAL A 155 -3.03 21.91 2.65
CA VAL A 155 -1.56 21.93 2.62
C VAL A 155 -1.03 20.53 2.35
N TRP A 156 0.15 20.43 1.75
CA TRP A 156 0.88 19.17 1.60
C TRP A 156 1.70 18.82 2.85
N SER A 157 1.89 17.53 3.11
CA SER A 157 2.68 17.03 4.26
C SER A 157 4.18 17.19 4.09
N ASP A 158 4.67 17.18 2.85
CA ASP A 158 6.06 17.42 2.47
C ASP A 158 6.48 18.90 2.57
N GLY A 159 5.51 19.80 2.76
CA GLY A 159 5.73 21.24 2.86
C GLY A 159 5.81 21.98 1.52
N SER A 160 5.58 21.28 0.40
CA SER A 160 5.47 21.90 -0.92
C SER A 160 4.25 22.81 -1.02
N LYS A 161 4.23 23.65 -2.06
CA LYS A 161 3.16 24.63 -2.26
C LYS A 161 1.88 23.93 -2.69
N MET A 162 0.74 24.29 -2.09
CA MET A 162 -0.58 23.89 -2.58
C MET A 162 -0.97 24.74 -3.80
N ASP A 163 -0.51 24.36 -4.99
CA ASP A 163 -0.71 25.07 -6.27
C ASP A 163 -1.52 24.31 -7.31
N TYR A 164 -1.93 23.08 -6.99
CA TYR A 164 -2.76 22.24 -7.83
C TYR A 164 -3.81 21.53 -6.97
N HIS A 165 -5.02 21.34 -7.51
CA HIS A 165 -6.07 20.61 -6.82
C HIS A 165 -7.16 20.06 -7.76
N LYS A 166 -7.63 18.85 -7.47
CA LYS A 166 -8.82 18.25 -8.11
C LYS A 166 -9.83 17.75 -7.07
N PHE A 167 -10.25 18.64 -6.18
CA PHE A 167 -11.25 18.31 -5.15
C PHE A 167 -12.53 17.71 -5.77
N TYR A 168 -12.94 16.56 -5.25
CA TYR A 168 -14.21 15.95 -5.58
C TYR A 168 -15.35 16.85 -5.06
N LYS A 169 -16.44 16.97 -5.84
CA LYS A 169 -17.49 17.99 -5.66
C LYS A 169 -17.93 18.20 -4.20
N ARG A 170 -18.05 19.48 -3.82
CA ARG A 170 -18.60 20.00 -2.53
C ARG A 170 -17.75 19.79 -1.28
N GLU A 171 -16.44 19.66 -1.41
CA GLU A 171 -15.51 19.77 -0.27
C GLU A 171 -15.29 21.25 0.12
N PRO A 172 -15.16 21.61 1.43
CA PRO A 172 -15.16 20.72 2.60
C PRO A 172 -16.52 20.55 3.28
N ILE A 173 -16.85 19.31 3.68
CA ILE A 173 -17.99 18.98 4.54
C ILE A 173 -17.48 18.60 5.94
N GLY A 174 -17.33 19.57 6.86
CA GLY A 174 -17.15 19.30 8.30
C GLY A 174 -15.71 19.00 8.77
N ARG A 175 -15.56 18.14 9.80
CA ARG A 175 -14.29 17.81 10.51
C ARG A 175 -13.35 16.87 9.73
N THR A 176 -13.50 16.77 8.42
CA THR A 176 -12.62 15.96 7.57
C THR A 176 -11.34 16.74 7.31
N GLN A 177 -10.19 16.12 7.56
CA GLN A 177 -8.89 16.83 7.63
C GLN A 177 -7.84 16.24 6.71
N CYS A 178 -8.01 15.02 6.19
CA CYS A 178 -7.04 14.37 5.32
C CYS A 178 -7.70 13.96 4.01
N PHE A 179 -6.94 13.97 2.92
CA PHE A 179 -7.47 13.70 1.59
C PHE A 179 -7.02 12.36 1.04
N THR A 180 -7.93 11.71 0.32
CA THR A 180 -7.65 10.54 -0.50
C THR A 180 -7.84 10.88 -1.96
N MET A 181 -7.03 10.29 -2.84
CA MET A 181 -7.46 10.05 -4.21
C MET A 181 -8.68 9.13 -4.19
N TYR A 182 -9.77 9.49 -4.86
CA TYR A 182 -11.04 8.77 -4.83
C TYR A 182 -11.51 8.44 -6.25
N ASN A 183 -11.76 7.16 -6.51
CA ASN A 183 -12.41 6.69 -7.72
C ASN A 183 -13.84 6.28 -7.41
N ASN A 184 -14.85 6.91 -8.02
CA ASN A 184 -16.23 6.47 -7.82
C ASN A 184 -16.64 5.37 -8.82
N ASN A 185 -17.77 4.70 -8.57
CA ASN A 185 -18.27 3.63 -9.45
C ASN A 185 -18.61 4.10 -10.89
N ASN A 186 -18.58 5.40 -11.17
CA ASN A 186 -18.79 5.99 -12.49
C ASN A 186 -17.45 6.42 -13.15
N GLY A 187 -16.30 6.09 -12.56
CA GLY A 187 -14.98 6.46 -13.07
C GLY A 187 -14.60 7.93 -12.88
N LEU A 188 -15.31 8.68 -12.01
CA LEU A 188 -14.89 10.03 -11.67
C LEU A 188 -13.80 9.97 -10.62
N LEU A 189 -12.65 10.56 -10.95
CA LEU A 189 -11.49 10.71 -10.10
C LEU A 189 -11.45 12.12 -9.49
N GLY A 190 -10.92 12.21 -8.28
CA GLY A 190 -10.70 13.46 -7.58
C GLY A 190 -10.41 13.26 -6.11
N TRP A 191 -10.15 14.35 -5.41
CA TRP A 191 -9.69 14.28 -4.02
C TRP A 191 -10.86 14.44 -3.07
N LYS A 192 -11.08 13.44 -2.23
CA LYS A 192 -12.16 13.41 -1.25
C LYS A 192 -11.58 13.49 0.15
N SER A 193 -12.23 14.24 1.04
CA SER A 193 -11.75 14.37 2.41
C SER A 193 -12.39 13.34 3.34
N PHE A 194 -11.59 12.84 4.28
CA PHE A 194 -12.01 11.90 5.32
C PHE A 194 -11.39 12.30 6.67
N ALA A 195 -11.86 11.67 7.75
CA ALA A 195 -11.21 11.78 9.05
C ALA A 195 -9.83 11.09 8.98
N CYS A 196 -8.77 11.74 9.46
CA CYS A 196 -7.40 11.24 9.33
C CYS A 196 -7.17 9.90 10.05
N ASP A 197 -7.96 9.62 11.09
CA ASP A 197 -7.95 8.40 11.90
C ASP A 197 -8.84 7.28 11.34
N MET A 198 -9.45 7.47 10.16
CA MET A 198 -10.30 6.47 9.53
C MET A 198 -9.51 5.23 9.10
N GLN A 199 -9.98 4.05 9.54
CA GLN A 199 -9.34 2.73 9.31
C GLN A 199 -10.28 1.67 8.70
N PHE A 200 -11.59 1.97 8.55
CA PHE A 200 -12.62 0.98 8.20
C PHE A 200 -12.76 0.66 6.70
N LEU A 201 -11.92 1.27 5.86
CA LEU A 201 -11.85 1.00 4.43
C LEU A 201 -10.40 0.60 4.11
N PRO A 202 -10.13 -0.20 3.06
CA PRO A 202 -8.77 -0.54 2.62
C PRO A 202 -8.07 0.70 2.05
N PHE A 203 -7.84 1.71 2.87
CA PHE A 203 -7.01 2.85 2.51
C PHE A 203 -5.57 2.40 2.66
N ALA A 204 -4.95 2.11 1.53
CA ALA A 204 -3.51 2.30 1.38
C ALA A 204 -3.24 3.80 1.21
N GLY A 205 -1.98 4.21 1.13
CA GLY A 205 -1.63 5.55 0.66
C GLY A 205 -0.51 5.48 -0.35
N ILE A 206 -0.44 6.52 -1.18
CA ILE A 206 0.54 6.60 -2.25
C ILE A 206 1.68 7.48 -1.73
N CYS A 207 2.88 6.93 -1.65
CA CYS A 207 4.08 7.66 -1.29
C CYS A 207 4.74 8.27 -2.52
N GLU A 208 5.38 9.40 -2.33
CA GLU A 208 6.35 9.99 -3.25
C GLU A 208 7.75 9.81 -2.68
N ILE A 209 8.63 9.21 -3.47
CA ILE A 209 9.99 8.80 -3.10
C ILE A 209 10.97 9.72 -3.83
N PRO A 210 11.85 10.45 -3.13
CA PRO A 210 12.88 11.24 -3.79
C PRO A 210 13.89 10.31 -4.47
N LEU A 211 14.09 10.48 -5.77
CA LEU A 211 15.17 9.83 -6.51
C LEU A 211 16.43 10.63 -6.22
N GLY A 212 17.36 10.06 -5.45
CA GLY A 212 18.60 10.72 -5.04
C GLY A 212 19.24 11.47 -6.21
N GLN A 213 19.40 12.78 -6.05
CA GLN A 213 20.09 13.61 -7.03
C GLN A 213 21.54 13.14 -7.13
N ALA A 214 21.98 12.88 -8.36
CA ALA A 214 23.40 12.69 -8.67
C ALA A 214 24.19 13.99 -8.43
#